data_AF-A0A8F9SFN0-F1
#
_entry.id   AF-A0A8F9SFN0-F1
#
_cell.length_a   1.000
_cell.length_b   1.000
_cell.length_c   1.000
_cell.angle_alpha   90.00
_cell.angle_beta   90.00
_cell.angle_gamma   90.00
#
_symmetry.space_group_name_H-M   'P 1'
#
loop_
_entity.id
_entity.type
_entity.pdbx_description
1 polymer ?
#
loop_
_entity_poly.entity_id
_entity_poly.type
_entity_poly.pdbx_seq_one_letter_code
_entity_poly.pdbx_strand_id
1 'polypeptide(L)'
;MLLFASITNAWITGQWNLEFMSYSFPTTLVTLALALKIGLAPLHAWMPEVLQGLDLTTGLILSTWQKLAPFCLLLQINPSNTSLLLILGLASTLVGGWGGLNQNQLRKILAYSS
;
A
#
# COMPACT_ATOMS: atom_id res chain seq x y z
N MET A 1 -9.02 5.43 -7.41
CA MET A 1 -9.62 4.89 -6.16
C MET A 1 -9.61 5.90 -5.02
N LEU A 2 -8.48 6.52 -4.69
CA LEU A 2 -8.39 7.44 -3.54
C LEU A 2 -9.37 8.63 -3.62
N LEU A 3 -9.42 9.32 -4.77
CA LEU A 3 -10.39 10.41 -5.02
C LEU A 3 -11.86 9.92 -4.99
N PHE A 4 -12.12 8.73 -5.50
CA PHE A 4 -13.48 8.16 -5.44
C PHE A 4 -13.88 7.88 -3.98
N ALA A 5 -12.97 7.34 -3.18
CA ALA A 5 -13.21 7.08 -1.77
C ALA A 5 -13.40 8.36 -0.93
N SER A 6 -12.66 9.44 -1.24
CA SER A 6 -12.86 10.72 -0.55
C SER A 6 -14.18 11.38 -0.93
N ILE A 7 -14.57 11.34 -2.20
CA ILE A 7 -15.87 11.86 -2.65
C ILE A 7 -17.03 11.07 -2.05
N THR A 8 -16.94 9.73 -2.01
CA THR A 8 -17.99 8.92 -1.38
C THR A 8 -18.08 9.19 0.11
N ASN A 9 -16.96 9.37 0.81
CA ASN A 9 -16.99 9.77 2.21
C ASN A 9 -17.65 11.15 2.42
N ALA A 10 -17.27 12.14 1.62
CA ALA A 10 -17.82 13.49 1.69
C ALA A 10 -19.31 13.52 1.33
N TRP A 11 -19.74 12.68 0.39
CA TRP A 11 -21.14 12.57 0.01
C TRP A 11 -22.00 11.95 1.13
N ILE A 12 -21.44 11.03 1.92
CA ILE A 12 -22.16 10.37 3.02
C ILE A 12 -22.13 11.21 4.31
N THR A 13 -20.97 11.75 4.70
CA THR A 13 -20.79 12.48 5.97
C THR A 13 -21.02 13.98 5.86
N GLY A 14 -20.95 14.54 4.65
CA GLY A 14 -20.91 15.99 4.41
C GLY A 14 -19.59 16.65 4.83
N GLN A 15 -18.57 15.87 5.20
CA GLN A 15 -17.30 16.38 5.74
C GLN A 15 -16.10 15.98 4.88
N TRP A 16 -15.09 16.86 4.86
CA TRP A 16 -13.81 16.64 4.18
C TRP A 16 -12.66 16.33 5.15
N ASN A 17 -12.95 16.20 6.45
CA ASN A 17 -11.91 15.92 7.44
C ASN A 17 -11.44 14.46 7.33
N LEU A 18 -10.13 14.25 7.45
CA LEU A 18 -9.49 12.93 7.37
C LEU A 18 -9.80 12.05 8.58
N GLU A 19 -10.02 12.65 9.75
CA GLU A 19 -10.23 11.94 11.02
C GLU A 19 -11.60 11.24 11.12
N PHE A 20 -12.56 11.62 10.27
CA PHE A 20 -13.94 11.13 10.33
C PHE A 20 -14.30 10.19 9.17
N MET A 21 -13.46 9.17 8.93
CA MET A 21 -13.75 8.09 7.98
C MET A 21 -14.36 6.88 8.71
N SER A 22 -15.64 6.97 9.10
CA SER A 22 -16.32 5.93 9.89
C SER A 22 -16.95 4.81 9.05
N TYR A 23 -17.25 5.06 7.78
CA TYR A 23 -17.96 4.12 6.92
C TYR A 23 -17.02 3.04 6.35
N SER A 24 -17.48 1.78 6.36
CA SER A 24 -16.69 0.62 5.92
C SER A 24 -16.33 0.65 4.42
N PHE A 25 -17.21 1.18 3.57
CA PHE A 25 -16.98 1.20 2.13
C PHE A 25 -15.89 2.22 1.70
N PRO A 26 -15.95 3.52 2.07
CA PRO A 26 -14.87 4.46 1.79
C PRO A 26 -13.54 4.05 2.42
N THR A 27 -13.55 3.56 3.66
CA THR A 27 -12.33 3.12 4.35
C THR A 27 -11.64 1.96 3.64
N THR A 28 -12.39 0.92 3.25
CA THR A 28 -11.83 -0.21 2.48
C THR A 28 -11.28 0.20 1.12
N LEU A 29 -11.90 1.16 0.43
CA LEU A 29 -11.39 1.70 -0.82
C LEU A 29 -10.10 2.51 -0.63
N VAL A 30 -10.00 3.32 0.44
CA VAL A 30 -8.76 4.04 0.74
C VAL A 30 -7.65 3.07 1.14
N THR A 31 -7.93 2.07 1.97
CA THR A 31 -6.90 1.08 2.36
C THR A 31 -6.39 0.30 1.16
N LEU A 32 -7.26 -0.15 0.24
CA LEU A 32 -6.84 -0.81 -1.00
C LEU A 32 -6.04 0.13 -1.92
N ALA A 33 -6.44 1.39 -2.03
CA ALA A 33 -5.71 2.38 -2.82
C ALA A 33 -4.30 2.64 -2.27
N LEU A 34 -4.15 2.72 -0.94
CA LEU A 34 -2.86 2.89 -0.27
C LEU A 34 -2.04 1.59 -0.33
N ALA A 35 -2.67 0.42 -0.20
CA ALA A 35 -2.02 -0.88 -0.36
C ALA A 35 -1.41 -1.05 -1.75
N LEU A 36 -2.11 -0.64 -2.81
CA LEU A 36 -1.56 -0.60 -4.17
C LEU A 36 -0.32 0.31 -4.24
N LYS A 37 -0.40 1.50 -3.64
CA LYS A 37 0.69 2.49 -3.68
C LYS A 37 1.94 2.02 -2.93
N ILE A 38 1.78 1.31 -1.82
CA ILE A 38 2.89 0.76 -1.02
C ILE A 38 3.44 -0.53 -1.65
N GLY A 39 2.61 -1.25 -2.42
CA GLY A 39 2.95 -2.53 -3.02
C GLY A 39 2.67 -3.73 -2.11
N LEU A 40 1.60 -3.70 -1.30
CA LEU A 40 1.19 -4.84 -0.48
C LEU A 40 0.54 -5.93 -1.33
N ALA A 41 0.72 -7.21 -0.95
CA ALA A 41 0.03 -8.31 -1.61
C ALA A 41 -1.50 -8.21 -1.40
N PRO A 42 -2.32 -8.57 -2.42
CA PRO A 42 -1.96 -9.13 -3.73
C PRO A 42 -1.52 -8.09 -4.78
N LEU A 43 -1.52 -6.80 -4.46
CA LEU A 43 -1.29 -5.66 -5.36
C LEU A 43 0.21 -5.30 -5.54
N HIS A 44 1.11 -6.24 -5.25
CA HIS A 44 2.56 -6.04 -5.19
C HIS A 44 3.28 -6.29 -6.54
N ALA A 45 2.61 -6.89 -7.52
CA ALA A 45 3.24 -7.40 -8.75
C ALA A 45 3.98 -6.35 -9.58
N TRP A 46 3.58 -5.07 -9.49
CA TRP A 46 4.24 -3.98 -10.18
C TRP A 46 5.65 -3.68 -9.62
N MET A 47 5.88 -3.93 -8.34
CA MET A 47 7.07 -3.46 -7.64
C MET A 47 8.37 -4.17 -8.08
N PRO A 48 8.44 -5.51 -8.19
CA PRO A 48 9.66 -6.19 -8.62
C PRO A 48 10.09 -5.83 -10.03
N GLU A 49 9.14 -5.64 -10.94
CA GLU A 49 9.43 -5.29 -12.34
C GLU A 49 9.91 -3.84 -12.46
N VAL A 50 9.25 -2.91 -11.78
CA VAL A 50 9.64 -1.50 -11.76
C VAL A 50 11.02 -1.33 -11.12
N LEU A 51 11.28 -1.94 -9.96
CA LEU A 51 12.60 -1.85 -9.32
C LEU A 51 13.72 -2.45 -10.16
N GLN A 52 13.43 -3.51 -10.94
CA GLN A 52 14.45 -4.08 -11.83
C GLN A 52 14.80 -3.17 -13.01
N GLY A 53 13.83 -2.37 -13.50
CA GLY A 53 14.02 -1.44 -14.62
C GLY A 53 14.63 -0.09 -14.23
N LEU A 54 14.76 0.21 -12.94
CA LEU A 54 15.25 1.48 -12.41
C LEU A 54 16.74 1.45 -12.04
N ASP A 55 17.34 2.64 -12.02
CA ASP A 55 18.66 2.87 -11.44
C ASP A 55 18.61 2.73 -9.92
N LEU A 56 19.71 2.31 -9.30
CA LEU A 56 19.76 2.02 -7.85
C LEU A 56 19.35 3.21 -6.98
N THR A 57 19.72 4.44 -7.36
CA THR A 57 19.34 5.66 -6.62
C THR A 57 17.84 5.91 -6.68
N THR A 58 17.22 5.78 -7.85
CA THR A 58 15.78 5.92 -8.03
C THR A 58 15.01 4.77 -7.36
N GLY A 59 15.55 3.56 -7.39
CA GLY A 59 15.01 2.40 -6.68
C GLY A 59 15.04 2.59 -5.15
N LEU A 60 16.10 3.18 -4.61
CA LEU A 60 16.20 3.53 -3.19
C LEU A 60 15.14 4.57 -2.79
N ILE A 61 14.94 5.62 -3.60
CA ILE A 61 13.90 6.62 -3.35
C ILE A 61 12.52 5.97 -3.41
N LEU A 62 12.29 5.06 -4.35
CA LEU A 62 11.03 4.33 -4.47
C LEU A 62 10.76 3.41 -3.27
N SER A 63 11.77 2.68 -2.80
CA SER A 63 11.61 1.72 -1.69
C SER A 63 11.52 2.40 -0.31
N THR A 64 12.00 3.63 -0.16
CA THR A 64 12.02 4.36 1.12
C THR A 64 11.06 5.56 1.13
N TRP A 65 11.34 6.58 0.32
CA TRP A 65 10.65 7.87 0.37
C TRP A 65 9.19 7.78 -0.05
N GLN A 66 8.88 7.00 -1.10
CA GLN A 66 7.51 6.86 -1.59
C GLN A 66 6.59 6.11 -0.63
N LYS A 67 7.13 5.35 0.33
CA LYS A 67 6.34 4.64 1.35
C LYS A 67 5.87 5.57 2.48
N LEU A 68 6.59 6.67 2.76
CA LEU A 68 6.31 7.56 3.90
C LEU A 68 4.90 8.17 3.86
N ALA A 69 4.54 8.84 2.77
CA ALA A 69 3.25 9.54 2.69
C ALA A 69 2.03 8.59 2.79
N PRO A 70 1.99 7.43 2.09
CA PRO A 70 0.94 6.44 2.28
C PRO A 70 0.84 5.90 3.71
N PHE A 71 1.96 5.67 4.40
CA PHE A 71 1.95 5.24 5.80
C PHE A 71 1.38 6.32 6.73
N CYS A 72 1.74 7.58 6.54
CA CYS A 72 1.15 8.68 7.30
C CYS A 72 -0.39 8.72 7.15
N LEU A 73 -0.90 8.54 5.93
CA LEU A 73 -2.35 8.50 5.69
C LEU A 73 -3.02 7.29 6.34
N LEU A 74 -2.40 6.11 6.29
CA LEU A 74 -2.93 4.91 6.99
C LEU A 74 -3.03 5.13 8.50
N LEU A 75 -2.05 5.81 9.10
CA LEU A 75 -2.06 6.14 10.53
C LEU A 75 -3.16 7.15 10.88
N GLN A 76 -3.38 8.17 10.05
CA GLN A 76 -4.38 9.22 10.29
C GLN A 76 -5.82 8.72 10.15
N ILE A 77 -6.08 7.86 9.16
CA ILE A 77 -7.44 7.35 8.89
C ILE A 77 -7.90 6.36 9.97
N ASN A 78 -6.96 5.70 10.65
CA ASN A 78 -7.21 4.67 11.66
C ASN A 78 -8.39 3.74 11.29
N PRO A 79 -8.22 2.90 10.25
CA PRO A 79 -9.34 2.19 9.65
C PRO A 79 -10.04 1.31 10.67
N SER A 80 -11.35 1.46 10.78
CA SER A 80 -12.21 0.70 11.70
C SER A 80 -12.11 -0.81 11.52
N ASN A 81 -11.69 -1.28 10.34
CA ASN A 81 -11.53 -2.68 10.02
C ASN A 81 -10.06 -3.14 10.07
N THR A 82 -9.60 -3.52 11.27
CA THR A 82 -8.26 -4.07 11.50
C THR A 82 -8.01 -5.39 10.79
N SER A 83 -9.05 -6.19 10.51
CA SER A 83 -8.92 -7.49 9.87
C SER A 83 -8.34 -7.40 8.45
N LEU A 84 -8.74 -6.38 7.68
CA LEU A 84 -8.24 -6.19 6.31
C LEU A 84 -6.74 -5.89 6.31
N LEU A 85 -6.28 -5.00 7.20
CA LEU A 85 -4.85 -4.69 7.31
C LEU A 85 -4.03 -5.91 7.73
N LEU A 86 -4.54 -6.73 8.66
CA LEU A 86 -3.89 -7.97 9.06
C LEU A 86 -3.77 -8.96 7.89
N ILE A 87 -4.84 -9.13 7.09
CA ILE A 87 -4.83 -10.00 5.92
C ILE A 87 -3.80 -9.50 4.89
N LEU A 88 -3.80 -8.20 4.58
CA LEU A 88 -2.81 -7.62 3.66
C LEU A 88 -1.38 -7.80 4.18
N GLY A 89 -1.17 -7.59 5.48
CA GLY A 89 0.12 -7.79 6.15
C GLY A 89 0.62 -9.23 6.04
N LEU A 90 -0.19 -10.20 6.47
CA LEU A 90 0.17 -11.62 6.41
C LEU A 90 0.36 -12.12 4.98
N ALA A 91 -0.50 -11.70 4.05
CA ALA A 91 -0.33 -12.04 2.64
C ALA A 91 0.99 -11.45 2.10
N SER A 92 1.33 -10.21 2.48
CA SER A 92 2.55 -9.55 2.02
C SER A 92 3.81 -10.23 2.54
N THR A 93 3.84 -10.67 3.80
CA THR A 93 5.00 -11.37 4.37
C THR A 93 5.19 -12.74 3.74
N LEU A 94 4.11 -13.49 3.51
CA LEU A 94 4.16 -14.80 2.85
C LEU A 94 4.64 -14.68 1.41
N VAL A 95 4.08 -13.74 0.64
CA VAL A 95 4.43 -13.56 -0.77
C VAL A 95 5.82 -12.96 -0.94
N GLY A 96 6.22 -12.01 -0.09
CA GLY A 96 7.58 -11.47 -0.06
C GLY A 96 8.62 -12.56 0.23
N GLY A 97 8.37 -13.36 1.27
CA GLY A 97 9.25 -14.46 1.65
C GLY A 97 9.42 -15.51 0.55
N TRP A 98 8.31 -16.00 -0.02
CA TRP A 98 8.37 -17.03 -1.06
C TRP A 98 8.87 -16.49 -2.40
N GLY A 99 8.43 -15.29 -2.79
CA GLY A 99 8.77 -14.66 -4.06
C GLY A 99 10.25 -14.28 -4.16
N GLY A 100 10.87 -13.91 -3.04
CA GLY A 100 12.30 -13.56 -2.97
C GLY A 100 13.25 -14.75 -3.17
N LEU A 101 12.87 -15.96 -2.75
CA LEU A 101 13.73 -17.14 -2.85
C LEU A 101 14.05 -17.54 -4.29
N ASN A 102 13.18 -17.21 -5.25
CA ASN A 102 13.33 -17.58 -6.66
C ASN A 102 13.96 -16.47 -7.52
N GLN A 103 14.67 -15.51 -6.91
CA GLN A 103 15.27 -14.37 -7.63
C GLN A 103 16.79 -14.41 -7.57
N ASN A 104 17.43 -14.21 -8.73
CA ASN A 104 18.89 -14.03 -8.83
C ASN A 104 19.30 -12.55 -8.89
N GLN A 105 18.35 -11.66 -9.20
CA GLN A 105 18.63 -10.23 -9.38
C GLN A 105 18.47 -9.49 -8.04
N LEU A 106 19.53 -8.82 -7.61
CA LEU A 106 19.55 -8.07 -6.34
C LEU A 106 18.37 -7.09 -6.20
N ARG A 107 17.99 -6.39 -7.27
CA ARG A 107 16.88 -5.43 -7.22
C ARG A 107 15.52 -6.10 -7.00
N LYS A 108 15.31 -7.29 -7.56
CA LYS A 108 14.08 -8.07 -7.30
C LYS A 108 14.06 -8.64 -5.90
N ILE A 109 15.21 -9.11 -5.39
CA ILE A 109 15.33 -9.55 -3.99
C ILE A 109 14.98 -8.38 -3.06
N LEU A 110 15.54 -7.19 -3.30
CA LEU A 110 15.23 -5.99 -2.53
C LEU A 110 13.74 -5.61 -2.62
N ALA A 111 13.12 -5.74 -3.79
CA ALA A 111 11.68 -5.51 -3.96
C ALA A 111 10.82 -6.45 -3.10
N TYR A 112 11.15 -7.74 -3.04
CA TYR A 112 10.41 -8.70 -2.20
C TYR A 112 10.70 -8.55 -0.70
N SER A 113 11.85 -7.97 -0.33
CA SER A 113 12.21 -7.72 1.06
C SER A 113 11.58 -6.45 1.66
N SER A 114 11.08 -5.55 0.82
CA SER A 114 10.64 -4.21 1.21
C SER A 114 9.18 -4.16 1.63
#